data_AF-A0A7Y2Q7W4-F1
#
_entry.id   AF-A0A7Y2Q7W4-F1
#
_cell.length_a   1.000
_cell.length_b   1.000
_cell.length_c   1.000
_cell.angle_alpha   90.00
_cell.angle_beta   90.00
_cell.angle_gamma   90.00
#
_symmetry.space_group_name_H-M   'P 1'
#
loop_
_entity.id
_entity.type
_entity.pdbx_description
1 polymer ?
#
loop_
_entity_poly.entity_id
_entity_poly.type
_entity_poly.pdbx_seq_one_letter_code
_entity_poly.pdbx_strand_id
1 'polypeptide(L)'
;MTASNLPTIQPDIYRPASDSEKLTVLTRLLATYPCRAPSDFRLVKPAYMQAMEKVSQYALFEAERRINQNALGHGFMPSPSELRGQIDHVMEPFLERERRARAEAKRYAWPREIEGSPRLDEAARARIRELHRQYRAWREVNHPESTRAKAPPKPPRQIPDYSEEQIEITDALRRALKAKEAVTKNLSSASERRRPHEPKP
;
A
#
# COMPACT_ATOMS: atom_id res chain seq x y z
N MET A 1 -28.62 4.61 21.33
CA MET A 1 -27.79 4.08 20.24
C MET A 1 -28.24 4.74 18.94
N THR A 2 -27.54 5.78 18.50
CA THR A 2 -27.90 6.53 17.28
C THR A 2 -27.28 5.84 16.08
N ALA A 3 -28.12 5.31 15.19
CA ALA A 3 -27.69 4.75 13.92
C ALA A 3 -26.93 5.82 13.12
N SER A 4 -25.69 5.54 12.76
CA SER A 4 -24.86 6.40 11.93
C SER A 4 -25.49 6.54 10.54
N ASN A 5 -26.18 7.65 10.30
CA ASN A 5 -26.62 8.11 8.96
C ASN A 5 -25.40 8.52 8.13
N LEU A 6 -24.55 7.56 7.78
CA LEU A 6 -23.52 7.79 6.77
C LEU A 6 -24.17 7.62 5.40
N PRO A 7 -24.11 8.62 4.50
CA PRO A 7 -24.65 8.47 3.16
C PRO A 7 -23.86 7.39 2.41
N THR A 8 -24.49 6.23 2.21
CA THR A 8 -23.95 5.04 1.52
C THR A 8 -24.02 5.19 -0.01
N ILE A 9 -23.70 6.37 -0.55
CA ILE A 9 -23.53 6.54 -1.99
C ILE A 9 -22.05 6.64 -2.25
N GLN A 10 -21.41 5.49 -2.45
CA GLN A 10 -20.05 5.47 -2.97
C GLN A 10 -20.10 5.98 -4.42
N PRO A 11 -19.31 7.00 -4.78
CA PRO A 11 -19.26 7.47 -6.16
C PRO A 11 -18.68 6.37 -7.06
N ASP A 12 -19.29 6.18 -8.24
CA ASP A 12 -18.74 5.28 -9.25
C ASP A 12 -17.49 5.91 -9.88
N ILE A 13 -16.33 5.49 -9.38
CA ILE A 13 -15.02 5.98 -9.80
C ILE A 13 -14.46 5.25 -11.03
N TYR A 14 -15.10 4.15 -11.47
CA TYR A 14 -14.57 3.30 -12.55
C TYR A 14 -15.28 3.53 -13.88
N ARG A 15 -16.49 4.09 -13.86
CA ARG A 15 -17.20 4.43 -15.08
C ARG A 15 -16.42 5.47 -15.90
N PRO A 16 -16.07 5.17 -17.17
CA PRO A 16 -15.43 6.14 -18.04
C PRO A 16 -16.40 7.27 -18.39
N ALA A 17 -15.88 8.49 -18.47
CA ALA A 17 -16.66 9.65 -18.91
C ALA A 17 -17.04 9.51 -20.39
N SER A 18 -18.32 9.73 -20.71
CA SER A 18 -18.78 9.76 -22.10
C SER A 18 -18.33 11.04 -22.81
N ASP A 19 -18.30 11.05 -24.15
CA ASP A 19 -17.93 12.26 -24.89
C ASP A 19 -18.95 13.39 -24.71
N SER A 20 -20.24 13.07 -24.51
CA SER A 20 -21.25 14.08 -24.19
C SER A 20 -21.02 14.73 -22.82
N GLU A 21 -20.60 13.95 -21.82
CA GLU A 21 -20.25 14.45 -20.49
C GLU A 21 -19.01 15.37 -20.56
N LYS A 22 -17.96 14.96 -21.28
CA LYS A 22 -16.77 15.79 -21.55
C LYS A 22 -17.12 17.12 -22.20
N LEU A 23 -17.97 17.09 -23.23
CA LEU A 23 -18.42 18.31 -23.91
C LEU A 23 -19.26 19.20 -23.01
N THR A 24 -20.09 18.60 -22.14
CA THR A 24 -20.91 19.35 -21.17
C THR A 24 -20.02 20.13 -20.21
N VAL A 25 -19.03 19.46 -19.59
CA VAL A 25 -18.10 20.11 -18.66
C VAL A 25 -17.31 21.21 -19.36
N LEU A 26 -16.79 20.91 -20.55
CA LEU A 26 -16.03 21.89 -21.33
C LEU A 26 -16.87 23.13 -21.68
N THR A 27 -18.15 22.94 -22.04
CA THR A 27 -19.08 24.05 -22.34
C THR A 27 -19.36 24.89 -21.10
N ARG A 28 -19.50 24.29 -19.93
CA ARG A 28 -19.69 25.00 -18.65
C ARG A 28 -18.47 25.80 -18.24
N LEU A 29 -17.27 25.22 -18.39
CA LEU A 29 -16.01 25.93 -18.15
C LEU A 29 -15.87 27.13 -19.10
N LEU A 30 -16.21 26.95 -20.37
CA LEU A 30 -16.21 28.04 -21.36
C LEU A 30 -17.21 29.16 -21.02
N ALA A 31 -18.38 28.81 -20.46
CA ALA A 31 -19.38 29.78 -20.04
C ALA A 31 -18.99 30.55 -18.76
N THR A 32 -18.13 29.97 -17.92
CA THR A 32 -17.78 30.52 -16.61
C THR A 32 -16.51 31.37 -16.67
N TYR A 33 -15.54 30.98 -17.50
CA TYR A 33 -14.20 31.55 -17.47
C TYR A 33 -13.81 32.27 -18.77
N PRO A 34 -13.11 33.42 -18.66
CA PRO A 34 -12.46 34.04 -19.81
C PRO A 34 -11.33 33.16 -20.36
N CYS A 35 -11.28 33.01 -21.68
CA CYS A 35 -10.21 32.31 -22.39
C CYS A 35 -8.93 33.15 -22.45
N ARG A 36 -7.76 32.54 -22.26
CA ARG A 36 -6.46 33.23 -22.37
C ARG A 36 -6.00 33.43 -23.82
N ALA A 37 -6.30 32.49 -24.74
CA ALA A 37 -6.17 32.53 -26.21
C ALA A 37 -6.50 31.14 -26.80
N PRO A 38 -6.82 30.96 -28.11
CA PRO A 38 -7.11 31.93 -29.17
C PRO A 38 -8.63 32.10 -29.41
N SER A 39 -9.00 33.05 -30.28
CA SER A 39 -10.38 33.45 -30.59
C SER A 39 -11.25 32.35 -31.20
N ASP A 40 -10.66 31.25 -31.70
CA ASP A 40 -11.39 30.12 -32.29
C ASP A 40 -11.25 28.86 -31.43
N PHE A 41 -12.32 28.55 -30.71
CA PHE A 41 -12.44 27.38 -29.84
C PHE A 41 -12.36 26.05 -30.59
N ARG A 42 -12.66 26.04 -31.90
CA ARG A 42 -12.63 24.81 -32.72
C ARG A 42 -11.23 24.22 -32.83
N LEU A 43 -10.20 25.06 -32.76
CA LEU A 43 -8.80 24.65 -32.83
C LEU A 43 -8.30 24.04 -31.51
N VAL A 44 -8.85 24.49 -30.38
CA VAL A 44 -8.39 24.04 -29.04
C VAL A 44 -9.19 22.84 -28.53
N LYS A 45 -10.43 22.66 -29.01
CA LYS A 45 -11.31 21.55 -28.61
C LYS A 45 -10.63 20.17 -28.67
N PRO A 46 -9.87 19.78 -29.72
CA PRO A 46 -9.19 18.49 -29.75
C PRO A 46 -8.20 18.30 -28.59
N ALA A 47 -7.46 19.36 -28.23
CA ALA A 47 -6.51 19.30 -27.11
C ALA A 47 -7.21 19.06 -25.77
N TYR A 48 -8.37 19.69 -25.54
CA TYR A 48 -9.19 19.43 -24.36
C TYR A 48 -9.77 18.02 -24.35
N MET A 49 -10.27 17.52 -25.49
CA MET A 49 -10.79 16.16 -25.58
C MET A 49 -9.70 15.12 -25.31
N GLN A 50 -8.48 15.35 -25.78
CA GLN A 50 -7.32 14.51 -25.50
C GLN A 50 -6.92 14.56 -24.02
N ALA A 51 -6.93 15.74 -23.39
CA ALA A 51 -6.68 15.86 -21.95
C ALA A 51 -7.68 15.03 -21.12
N MET A 52 -8.94 14.96 -21.56
CA MET A 52 -10.00 14.17 -20.94
C MET A 52 -10.09 12.72 -21.45
N GLU A 53 -9.05 12.20 -22.10
CA GLU A 53 -9.04 10.80 -22.55
C GLU A 53 -8.83 9.83 -21.38
N LYS A 54 -9.62 8.74 -21.36
CA LYS A 54 -9.57 7.66 -20.34
C LYS A 54 -9.77 8.14 -18.89
N VAL A 55 -10.46 9.26 -18.70
CA VAL A 55 -10.82 9.79 -17.38
C VAL A 55 -12.12 9.18 -16.88
N SER A 56 -12.27 9.03 -15.57
CA SER A 56 -13.53 8.60 -14.96
C SER A 56 -14.53 9.74 -14.95
N GLN A 57 -15.82 9.40 -15.01
CA GLN A 57 -16.91 10.36 -14.92
C GLN A 57 -16.83 11.16 -13.62
N TYR A 58 -16.61 10.46 -12.51
CA TYR A 58 -16.46 11.08 -11.19
C TYR A 58 -15.33 12.11 -11.16
N ALA A 59 -14.14 11.73 -11.66
CA ALA A 59 -12.97 12.62 -11.64
C ALA A 59 -13.20 13.88 -12.47
N LEU A 60 -13.87 13.75 -13.61
CA LEU A 60 -14.18 14.87 -14.48
C LEU A 60 -15.10 15.90 -13.79
N PHE A 61 -16.22 15.46 -13.20
CA PHE A 61 -17.15 16.38 -12.53
C PHE A 61 -16.59 16.97 -11.24
N GLU A 62 -15.84 16.18 -10.47
CA GLU A 62 -15.23 16.70 -9.24
C GLU A 62 -14.06 17.64 -9.55
N ALA A 63 -13.32 17.43 -10.65
CA ALA A 63 -12.33 18.38 -11.12
C ALA A 63 -12.96 19.70 -11.56
N GLU A 64 -14.06 19.67 -12.34
CA GLU A 64 -14.86 20.86 -12.68
C GLU A 64 -15.27 21.62 -11.41
N ARG A 65 -15.83 20.90 -10.42
CA ARG A 65 -16.26 21.49 -9.15
C ARG A 65 -15.11 22.16 -8.40
N ARG A 66 -13.94 21.52 -8.31
CA ARG A 66 -12.76 22.08 -7.64
C ARG A 66 -12.20 23.29 -8.38
N ILE A 67 -12.19 23.27 -9.72
CA ILE A 67 -11.80 24.44 -10.54
C ILE A 67 -12.74 25.62 -10.23
N ASN A 68 -14.05 25.36 -10.16
CA ASN A 68 -15.07 26.34 -9.74
C ASN A 68 -14.90 26.84 -8.29
N GLN A 69 -14.16 26.11 -7.46
CA GLN A 69 -13.78 26.52 -6.12
C GLN A 69 -12.37 27.14 -6.07
N ASN A 70 -11.86 27.62 -7.20
CA ASN A 70 -10.55 28.27 -7.33
C ASN A 70 -9.35 27.36 -7.02
N ALA A 71 -9.44 26.06 -7.32
CA ALA A 71 -8.32 25.12 -7.10
C ALA A 71 -7.04 25.48 -7.90
N LEU A 72 -7.18 26.18 -9.03
CA LEU A 72 -6.05 26.59 -9.87
C LEU A 72 -5.43 27.93 -9.43
N GLY A 73 -6.05 28.64 -8.49
CA GLY A 73 -5.57 29.93 -7.99
C GLY A 73 -5.69 31.08 -9.00
N HIS A 74 -6.46 30.91 -10.08
CA HIS A 74 -6.68 31.94 -11.08
C HIS A 74 -8.11 31.92 -11.66
N GLY A 75 -8.60 33.08 -12.07
CA GLY A 75 -9.94 33.24 -12.65
C GLY A 75 -10.06 33.04 -14.16
N PHE A 76 -9.10 32.37 -14.79
CA PHE A 76 -9.10 32.09 -16.23
C PHE A 76 -9.47 30.64 -16.55
N MET A 77 -9.84 30.40 -17.80
CA MET A 77 -10.14 29.06 -18.29
C MET A 77 -8.92 28.15 -18.10
N PRO A 78 -9.08 26.94 -17.52
CA PRO A 78 -7.99 25.99 -17.38
C PRO A 78 -7.44 25.61 -18.75
N SER A 79 -6.12 25.61 -18.90
CA SER A 79 -5.47 24.96 -20.04
C SER A 79 -5.74 23.45 -20.04
N PRO A 80 -5.62 22.76 -21.19
CA PRO A 80 -5.81 21.30 -21.24
C PRO A 80 -4.94 20.53 -20.23
N SER A 81 -3.70 20.98 -20.02
CA SER A 81 -2.78 20.38 -19.05
C SER A 81 -3.20 20.62 -17.60
N GLU A 82 -3.67 21.83 -17.26
CA GLU A 82 -4.19 22.14 -15.92
C GLU A 82 -5.45 21.33 -15.61
N LEU A 83 -6.36 21.19 -16.59
CA LEU A 83 -7.54 20.36 -16.47
C LEU A 83 -7.16 18.90 -16.20
N ARG A 84 -6.19 18.36 -16.96
CA ARG A 84 -5.69 17.00 -16.75
C ARG A 84 -5.07 16.83 -15.37
N GLY A 85 -4.20 17.76 -14.96
CA GLY A 85 -3.57 17.73 -13.64
C GLY A 85 -4.59 17.70 -12.51
N GLN A 86 -5.67 18.49 -12.63
CA GLN A 86 -6.72 18.50 -11.62
C GLN A 86 -7.52 17.20 -11.58
N ILE A 87 -7.82 16.60 -12.74
CA ILE A 87 -8.48 15.29 -12.83
C ILE A 87 -7.62 14.21 -12.16
N ASP A 88 -6.31 14.18 -12.46
CA ASP A 88 -5.39 13.21 -11.87
C ASP A 88 -5.26 13.40 -10.36
N HIS A 89 -5.24 14.65 -9.88
CA HIS A 89 -5.21 14.97 -8.45
C HIS A 89 -6.49 14.56 -7.70
N VAL A 90 -7.65 14.59 -8.35
CA VAL A 90 -8.90 14.04 -7.78
C VAL A 90 -8.81 12.53 -7.61
N MET A 91 -8.15 11.82 -8.55
CA MET A 91 -8.02 10.37 -8.51
C MET A 91 -6.89 9.87 -7.61
N GLU A 92 -5.90 10.72 -7.31
CA GLU A 92 -4.73 10.38 -6.48
C GLU A 92 -5.06 9.65 -5.17
N PRO A 93 -6.05 10.07 -4.35
CA PRO A 93 -6.37 9.36 -3.10
C PRO A 93 -6.87 7.93 -3.33
N PHE A 94 -7.56 7.67 -4.43
CA PHE A 94 -8.06 6.33 -4.76
C PHE A 94 -6.93 5.43 -5.26
N LEU A 95 -6.07 5.97 -6.12
CA LEU A 95 -4.88 5.27 -6.62
C LEU A 95 -3.92 4.93 -5.48
N GLU A 96 -3.77 5.82 -4.51
CA GLU A 96 -2.92 5.60 -3.33
C GLU A 96 -3.51 4.53 -2.40
N ARG A 97 -4.84 4.51 -2.19
CA ARG A 97 -5.50 3.42 -1.45
C ARG A 97 -5.32 2.08 -2.15
N GLU A 98 -5.47 2.04 -3.46
CA GLU A 98 -5.26 0.82 -4.24
C GLU A 98 -3.80 0.36 -4.18
N ARG A 99 -2.84 1.30 -4.28
CA ARG A 99 -1.41 1.01 -4.13
C ARG A 99 -1.10 0.41 -2.77
N ARG A 100 -1.66 0.96 -1.68
CA ARG A 100 -1.52 0.42 -0.33
C ARG A 100 -2.13 -0.97 -0.19
N ALA A 101 -3.36 -1.15 -0.68
CA ALA A 101 -4.03 -2.45 -0.65
C ALA A 101 -3.24 -3.52 -1.43
N ARG A 102 -2.67 -3.18 -2.59
CA ARG A 102 -1.80 -4.07 -3.35
C ARG A 102 -0.50 -4.39 -2.62
N ALA A 103 0.12 -3.41 -1.98
CA ALA A 103 1.34 -3.61 -1.19
C ALA A 103 1.08 -4.50 0.03
N GLU A 104 -0.04 -4.29 0.71
CA GLU A 104 -0.49 -5.10 1.83
C GLU A 104 -0.82 -6.53 1.39
N ALA A 105 -1.56 -6.69 0.29
CA ALA A 105 -1.84 -8.00 -0.30
C ALA A 105 -0.55 -8.74 -0.66
N LYS A 106 0.48 -8.06 -1.18
CA LYS A 106 1.79 -8.67 -1.44
C LYS A 106 2.52 -9.08 -0.15
N ARG A 107 2.40 -8.30 0.92
CA ARG A 107 3.03 -8.58 2.22
C ARG A 107 2.44 -9.83 2.88
N TYR A 108 1.12 -10.01 2.78
CA TYR A 108 0.40 -11.13 3.37
C TYR A 108 0.07 -12.25 2.37
N ALA A 109 0.49 -12.10 1.11
CA ALA A 109 0.47 -13.18 0.15
C ALA A 109 1.45 -14.25 0.63
N TRP A 110 0.93 -15.25 1.33
CA TRP A 110 1.62 -16.51 1.49
C TRP A 110 1.99 -16.99 0.08
N PRO A 111 3.25 -17.40 -0.18
CA PRO A 111 3.62 -18.00 -1.44
C PRO A 111 2.65 -19.17 -1.68
N ARG A 112 1.70 -18.98 -2.61
CA ARG A 112 0.58 -19.91 -2.76
C ARG A 112 1.09 -21.30 -3.12
N GLU A 113 2.27 -21.35 -3.73
CA GLU A 113 3.11 -22.52 -3.87
C GLU A 113 4.55 -22.00 -3.79
N ILE A 114 5.33 -22.46 -2.80
CA ILE A 114 6.79 -22.39 -2.98
C ILE A 114 7.05 -23.32 -4.16
N GLU A 115 7.38 -22.77 -5.32
CA GLU A 115 7.80 -23.52 -6.49
C GLU A 115 9.03 -24.34 -6.07
N GLY A 116 8.87 -25.66 -5.88
CA GLY A 116 9.87 -26.54 -5.28
C GLY A 116 9.57 -27.06 -3.86
N SER A 117 8.42 -26.74 -3.27
CA SER A 117 7.93 -27.46 -2.09
C SER A 117 7.93 -28.96 -2.37
N PRO A 118 8.63 -29.79 -1.58
CA PRO A 118 8.65 -31.23 -1.80
C PRO A 118 7.21 -31.75 -1.85
N ARG A 119 6.83 -32.39 -2.96
CA ARG A 119 5.55 -33.10 -2.99
C ARG A 119 5.58 -34.10 -1.85
N LEU A 120 4.68 -33.92 -0.87
CA LEU A 120 4.57 -34.83 0.27
C LEU A 120 4.36 -36.25 -0.26
N ASP A 121 5.33 -37.11 0.03
CA ASP A 121 5.27 -38.55 -0.22
C ASP A 121 4.02 -39.17 0.46
N GLU A 122 3.49 -40.26 -0.09
CA GLU A 122 2.30 -40.92 0.44
C GLU A 122 2.49 -41.36 1.90
N ALA A 123 3.69 -41.81 2.27
CA ALA A 123 4.03 -42.14 3.65
C ALA A 123 4.01 -40.90 4.57
N ALA A 124 4.45 -39.75 4.07
CA ALA A 124 4.35 -38.48 4.81
C ALA A 124 2.89 -38.05 4.98
N ARG A 125 2.06 -38.20 3.94
CA ARG A 125 0.61 -37.93 4.01
C ARG A 125 -0.09 -38.86 5.00
N ALA A 126 0.26 -40.14 5.03
CA ALA A 126 -0.28 -41.11 5.98
C ALA A 126 0.07 -40.73 7.44
N ARG A 127 1.33 -40.35 7.71
CA ARG A 127 1.76 -39.87 9.03
C ARG A 127 1.00 -38.62 9.47
N ILE A 128 0.82 -37.64 8.57
CA ILE A 128 0.05 -36.43 8.85
C ILE A 128 -1.42 -36.77 9.16
N ARG A 129 -2.03 -37.67 8.38
CA ARG A 129 -3.42 -38.11 8.62
C ARG A 129 -3.57 -38.80 9.99
N GLU A 130 -2.62 -39.64 10.35
CA GLU A 130 -2.63 -40.35 11.63
C GLU A 130 -2.42 -39.39 12.80
N LEU A 131 -1.48 -38.44 12.70
CA LEU A 131 -1.31 -37.38 13.67
C LEU A 131 -2.60 -36.55 13.84
N HIS A 132 -3.29 -36.24 12.74
CA HIS A 132 -4.57 -35.54 12.76
C HIS A 132 -5.70 -36.36 13.40
N ARG A 133 -5.69 -37.69 13.24
CA ARG A 133 -6.63 -38.59 13.92
C ARG A 133 -6.36 -38.62 15.42
N GLN A 134 -5.10 -38.77 15.81
CA GLN A 134 -4.68 -38.74 17.22
C GLN A 134 -5.02 -37.40 17.88
N TYR A 135 -4.78 -36.28 17.20
CA TYR A 135 -5.15 -34.96 17.69
C TYR A 135 -6.67 -34.80 17.86
N ARG A 136 -7.46 -35.30 16.89
CA ARG A 136 -8.92 -35.29 17.01
C ARG A 136 -9.41 -36.13 18.18
N ALA A 137 -8.90 -37.35 18.34
CA ALA A 137 -9.22 -38.22 19.46
C ALA A 137 -8.81 -37.60 20.81
N TRP A 138 -7.61 -37.00 20.88
CA TRP A 138 -7.17 -36.27 22.07
C TRP A 138 -8.08 -35.07 22.36
N ARG A 139 -8.50 -34.31 21.34
CA ARG A 139 -9.40 -33.14 21.49
C ARG A 139 -10.80 -33.53 21.92
N GLU A 140 -11.33 -34.65 21.45
CA GLU A 140 -12.62 -35.20 21.88
C GLU A 140 -12.59 -35.60 23.35
N VAL A 141 -11.52 -36.26 23.79
CA VAL A 141 -11.31 -36.65 25.20
C VAL A 141 -11.03 -35.44 26.10
N ASN A 142 -10.37 -34.40 25.58
CA ASN A 142 -9.97 -33.20 26.33
C ASN A 142 -10.77 -31.95 25.91
N HIS A 143 -12.02 -32.13 25.47
CA HIS A 143 -12.89 -31.02 25.05
C HIS A 143 -13.03 -30.00 26.20
N PRO A 144 -13.00 -28.68 25.94
CA PRO A 144 -12.97 -27.65 26.99
C PRO A 144 -14.23 -27.58 27.87
N GLU A 145 -15.30 -28.28 27.51
CA GLU A 145 -16.49 -28.48 28.37
C GLU A 145 -16.42 -29.72 29.28
N SER A 146 -15.34 -30.51 29.21
CA SER A 146 -15.12 -31.58 30.17
C SER A 146 -14.69 -30.99 31.53
N THR A 147 -15.32 -31.42 32.61
CA THR A 147 -15.07 -31.03 34.02
C THR A 147 -13.67 -31.39 34.55
N ARG A 148 -12.74 -31.77 33.66
CA ARG A 148 -11.37 -32.19 33.92
C ARG A 148 -10.34 -31.29 33.26
N ALA A 149 -10.67 -30.02 33.03
CA ALA A 149 -9.67 -29.01 32.69
C ALA A 149 -8.59 -28.99 33.79
N LYS A 150 -7.45 -29.64 33.54
CA LYS A 150 -6.27 -29.51 34.39
C LYS A 150 -5.92 -28.02 34.43
N ALA A 151 -5.81 -27.48 35.64
CA ALA A 151 -5.39 -26.10 35.85
C ALA A 151 -4.12 -25.84 35.00
N PRO A 152 -4.05 -24.70 34.29
CA PRO A 152 -2.89 -24.38 33.47
C PRO A 152 -1.62 -24.49 34.34
N PRO A 153 -0.52 -25.04 33.81
CA PRO A 153 0.73 -25.13 34.56
C PRO A 153 1.09 -23.73 35.06
N LYS A 154 1.45 -23.65 36.36
CA LYS A 154 1.80 -22.38 37.02
C LYS A 154 2.82 -21.66 36.14
N PRO A 155 2.58 -20.38 35.76
CA PRO A 155 3.53 -19.66 34.92
C PRO A 155 4.91 -19.72 35.58
N PRO A 156 5.98 -19.91 34.78
CA PRO A 156 7.34 -19.88 35.32
C PRO A 156 7.54 -18.58 36.10
N ARG A 157 8.35 -18.62 37.17
CA ARG A 157 8.68 -17.42 37.97
C ARG A 157 9.04 -16.29 37.00
N GLN A 158 8.33 -15.17 37.09
CA GLN A 158 8.58 -14.01 36.26
C GLN A 158 10.07 -13.65 36.39
N ILE A 159 10.73 -13.48 35.24
CA ILE A 159 12.11 -13.00 35.19
C ILE A 159 12.10 -11.62 35.87
N PRO A 160 12.98 -11.35 36.84
CA PRO A 160 13.10 -10.03 37.42
C PRO A 160 13.31 -9.00 36.32
N ASP A 161 12.60 -7.88 36.39
CA ASP A 161 12.71 -6.83 35.39
C ASP A 161 14.03 -6.07 35.60
N TYR A 162 15.02 -6.43 34.78
CA TYR A 162 16.36 -5.83 34.79
C TYR A 162 16.44 -4.54 33.94
N SER A 163 15.30 -3.98 33.49
CA SER A 163 15.29 -2.80 32.61
C SER A 163 15.77 -1.51 33.29
N GLU A 164 15.76 -1.46 34.63
CA GLU A 164 16.21 -0.30 35.41
C GLU A 164 17.61 -0.47 36.02
N GLU A 165 18.22 -1.65 35.90
CA GLU A 165 19.58 -1.85 36.41
C GLU A 165 20.60 -1.14 35.51
N GLN A 166 21.42 -0.26 36.11
CA GLN A 166 22.56 0.33 35.44
C GLN A 166 23.58 -0.77 35.13
N ILE A 167 23.58 -1.24 33.88
CA ILE A 167 24.60 -2.16 33.40
C ILE A 167 25.93 -1.39 33.30
N GLU A 168 26.79 -1.54 34.31
CA GLU A 168 28.15 -1.03 34.26
C GLU A 168 28.97 -1.83 33.23
N ILE A 169 29.04 -1.29 32.01
CA ILE A 169 29.86 -1.88 30.95
C ILE A 169 31.33 -1.73 31.37
N THR A 170 31.92 -2.84 31.82
CA THR A 170 33.34 -2.90 32.18
C THR A 170 34.23 -2.46 31.02
N ASP A 171 35.38 -1.86 31.32
CA ASP A 171 36.31 -1.37 30.29
C ASP A 171 36.81 -2.50 29.36
N ALA A 172 36.86 -3.74 29.84
CA ALA A 172 37.16 -4.91 29.02
C ALA A 172 36.10 -5.14 27.93
N LEU A 173 34.82 -5.00 28.30
CA LEU A 173 33.70 -5.15 27.37
C LEU A 173 33.66 -3.99 26.36
N ARG A 174 33.98 -2.76 26.78
CA ARG A 174 34.14 -1.62 25.84
C ARG A 174 35.24 -1.86 24.82
N ARG A 175 36.38 -2.39 25.23
CA ARG A 175 37.49 -2.71 24.32
C ARG A 175 37.10 -3.82 23.34
N ALA A 176 36.40 -4.86 23.80
CA ALA A 176 35.93 -5.94 22.94
C ALA A 176 34.93 -5.45 21.88
N LEU A 177 34.00 -4.58 22.26
CA LEU A 177 33.04 -3.97 21.33
C LEU A 177 33.74 -3.08 20.29
N LYS A 178 34.68 -2.22 20.72
CA LYS A 178 35.49 -1.41 19.79
C LYS A 178 36.32 -2.26 18.82
N ALA A 179 36.91 -3.36 19.30
CA ALA A 179 37.65 -4.28 18.44
C ALA A 179 36.74 -4.92 17.39
N LYS A 180 35.52 -5.30 17.77
CA LYS A 180 34.52 -5.86 16.85
C LYS A 180 34.07 -4.86 15.79
N GLU A 181 33.87 -3.60 16.17
CA GLU A 181 33.54 -2.50 15.24
C GLU A 181 34.69 -2.18 14.27
N ALA A 182 35.94 -2.24 14.73
CA ALA A 182 37.10 -2.05 13.86
C ALA A 182 37.22 -3.19 12.82
N VAL A 183 36.96 -4.43 13.22
CA VAL A 183 36.96 -5.59 12.32
C VAL A 183 35.86 -5.48 11.26
N THR A 184 34.64 -5.08 11.64
CA THR A 184 33.53 -4.93 10.69
C THR A 184 33.77 -3.78 9.70
N LYS A 185 34.38 -2.68 10.15
CA LYS A 185 34.76 -1.55 9.28
C LYS A 185 35.85 -1.93 8.28
N ASN A 186 36.84 -2.72 8.70
CA ASN A 186 37.89 -3.22 7.82
C ASN A 186 37.36 -4.20 6.76
N LEU A 187 36.45 -5.09 7.13
CA LEU A 187 35.77 -6.02 6.21
C LEU A 187 34.93 -5.28 5.14
N SER A 188 34.24 -4.20 5.53
CA SER A 188 33.51 -3.33 4.59
C SER A 188 34.46 -2.63 3.61
N SER A 189 35.59 -2.09 4.08
CA SER A 189 36.57 -1.40 3.23
C SER A 189 37.35 -2.33 2.28
N ALA A 190 37.49 -3.61 2.63
CA ALA A 190 38.12 -4.63 1.79
C ALA A 190 37.19 -5.10 0.65
N SER A 191 35.88 -5.05 0.88
CA SER A 191 34.86 -5.31 -0.15
C SER A 191 34.85 -4.23 -1.23
N GLU A 192 35.04 -2.95 -0.84
CA GLU A 192 35.05 -1.81 -1.76
C GLU A 192 36.23 -1.83 -2.75
N ARG A 193 37.40 -2.34 -2.34
CA ARG A 193 38.63 -2.37 -3.16
C ARG A 193 38.71 -3.54 -4.16
N ARG A 194 37.76 -4.49 -4.11
CA ARG A 194 37.72 -5.68 -4.99
C ARG A 194 36.73 -5.55 -6.15
N ARG A 195 36.31 -4.33 -6.54
CA ARG A 195 35.57 -4.14 -7.80
C ARG A 195 36.58 -4.10 -8.96
N PRO A 196 36.54 -5.04 -9.93
CA PRO A 196 37.41 -5.00 -11.10
C PRO A 196 37.04 -3.80 -11.99
N HIS A 197 38.05 -3.10 -12.47
CA HIS A 197 37.93 -2.01 -13.43
C HIS A 197 37.58 -2.60 -14.80
N GLU A 198 36.35 -2.42 -15.26
CA GLU A 198 35.95 -2.78 -16.63
C GLU A 198 36.69 -1.87 -17.64
N PRO A 199 37.38 -2.43 -18.66
CA PRO A 199 37.92 -1.63 -19.75
C PRO A 199 36.76 -1.24 -20.70
N LYS A 200 36.63 0.06 -20.95
CA LYS A 200 35.63 0.62 -21.87
C LYS A 200 35.91 0.18 -23.32
N PRO A 201 34.91 -0.31 -24.07
CA PRO A 201 34.87 -0.20 -25.52
C PRO A 201 34.43 1.20 -25.98
#